data_AF-A0A2P7SE31-F1
#
_entry.id   AF-A0A2P7SE31-F1
#
_cell.length_a   1.000
_cell.length_b   1.000
_cell.length_c   1.000
_cell.angle_alpha   90.00
_cell.angle_beta   90.00
_cell.angle_gamma   90.00
#
_symmetry.space_group_name_H-M   'P 1'
#
loop_
_entity.id
_entity.type
_entity.pdbx_description
1 polymer ?
#
loop_
_entity_poly.entity_id
_entity_poly.type
_entity_poly.pdbx_seq_one_letter_code
_entity_poly.pdbx_strand_id
1 'polypeptide(L)'
;MMSTYDRVKKIIVEHIGADPDKITEEASFEDDLEMDSLDRVELVQAAEAAFGVEIEDDEAEAFQKVSDAIKCIDGKQTVTARPATDKLADAVRAANERLAALSPEEQKAHWQAQRESFVRGQIDMGNDKQEAEARAAYRSGG
;
A
#
# COMPACT_ATOMS: atom_id res chain seq x y z
N MET A 1 10.70 14.66 3.61
CA MET A 1 9.63 13.90 4.29
C MET A 1 10.31 13.01 5.33
N MET A 2 9.72 12.88 6.51
CA MET A 2 10.23 12.01 7.58
C MET A 2 9.80 10.57 7.25
N SER A 3 10.74 9.63 7.23
CA SER A 3 10.48 8.23 6.89
C SER A 3 9.63 7.52 7.96
N THR A 4 8.95 6.42 7.61
CA THR A 4 8.15 5.60 8.56
C THR A 4 8.99 5.18 9.76
N TYR A 5 10.21 4.69 9.52
CA TYR A 5 11.19 4.36 10.57
C TYR A 5 11.43 5.52 11.55
N ASP A 6 11.67 6.72 11.03
CA ASP A 6 12.04 7.89 11.84
C ASP A 6 10.85 8.35 12.72
N ARG A 7 9.63 8.20 12.19
CA ARG A 7 8.38 8.43 12.94
C ARG A 7 8.14 7.37 14.02
N VAL A 8 8.31 6.08 13.69
CA VAL A 8 8.20 4.98 14.67
C VAL A 8 9.24 5.14 15.78
N LYS A 9 10.49 5.40 15.41
CA LYS A 9 11.59 5.67 16.35
C LYS A 9 11.25 6.82 17.29
N LYS A 10 10.71 7.92 16.77
CA LYS A 10 10.29 9.04 17.61
C LYS A 10 9.19 8.66 18.60
N ILE A 11 8.20 7.88 18.18
CA ILE A 11 7.12 7.41 19.07
C ILE A 11 7.71 6.55 20.20
N ILE A 12 8.59 5.61 19.89
CA ILE A 12 9.26 4.76 20.89
C ILE A 12 10.05 5.62 21.88
N VAL A 13 10.83 6.60 21.40
CA VAL A 13 11.63 7.48 22.28
C VAL A 13 10.74 8.37 23.16
N GLU A 14 9.66 8.95 22.62
CA GLU A 14 8.82 9.90 23.36
C GLU A 14 7.80 9.24 24.30
N HIS A 15 7.23 8.09 23.92
CA HIS A 15 6.22 7.41 24.72
C HIS A 15 6.81 6.40 25.70
N ILE A 16 7.85 5.68 25.27
CA ILE A 16 8.43 4.54 26.02
C ILE A 16 9.74 4.94 26.68
N GLY A 17 10.42 5.96 26.15
CA GLY A 17 11.70 6.41 26.70
C GLY A 17 12.87 5.49 26.36
N ALA A 18 12.73 4.63 25.35
CA ALA A 18 13.82 3.76 24.93
C ALA A 18 14.96 4.56 24.28
N ASP A 19 16.17 4.03 24.40
CA ASP A 19 17.37 4.72 23.93
C ASP A 19 17.39 4.77 22.38
N PRO A 20 17.49 5.97 21.77
CA PRO A 20 17.48 6.11 20.32
C PRO A 20 18.64 5.37 19.64
N ASP A 21 19.77 5.15 20.31
CA ASP A 21 20.90 4.42 19.72
C ASP A 21 20.64 2.91 19.65
N LYS A 22 19.78 2.37 20.52
CA LYS A 22 19.35 0.96 20.48
C LYS A 22 18.27 0.69 19.44
N ILE A 23 17.45 1.69 19.11
CA ILE A 23 16.38 1.55 18.11
C ILE A 23 17.01 1.40 16.72
N THR A 24 17.05 0.15 16.25
CA THR A 24 17.46 -0.27 14.91
C THR A 24 16.38 -1.14 14.28
N GLU A 25 16.38 -1.30 12.96
CA GLU A 25 15.38 -2.14 12.27
C GLU A 25 15.41 -3.62 12.74
N GLU A 26 16.57 -4.08 13.18
CA GLU A 26 16.76 -5.45 13.66
C GLU A 26 16.56 -5.61 15.17
N ALA A 27 16.42 -4.49 15.90
CA ALA A 27 16.22 -4.48 17.34
C ALA A 27 14.95 -5.23 17.73
N SER A 28 15.10 -6.09 18.72
CA SER A 28 14.00 -6.82 19.34
C SER A 28 13.29 -5.92 20.35
N PHE A 29 11.97 -5.86 20.31
CA PHE A 29 11.21 -5.08 21.27
C PHE A 29 11.43 -5.59 22.70
N GLU A 30 11.49 -6.90 22.90
CA GLU A 30 11.65 -7.52 24.21
C GLU A 30 13.13 -7.62 24.65
N ASP A 31 14.03 -8.04 23.75
CA ASP A 31 15.42 -8.37 24.11
C ASP A 31 16.36 -7.15 24.06
N ASP A 32 16.13 -6.20 23.15
CA ASP A 32 17.05 -5.07 22.91
C ASP A 32 16.51 -3.76 23.50
N LEU A 33 15.21 -3.50 23.27
CA LEU A 33 14.50 -2.32 23.75
C LEU A 33 13.86 -2.52 25.14
N GLU A 34 13.90 -3.75 25.68
CA GLU A 34 13.41 -4.09 27.03
C GLU A 34 11.96 -3.62 27.25
N MET A 35 11.14 -3.66 26.18
CA MET A 35 9.74 -3.25 26.21
C MET A 35 8.88 -4.36 26.78
N ASP A 36 8.12 -4.03 27.81
CA ASP A 36 7.15 -4.93 28.41
C ASP A 36 5.87 -5.01 27.55
N SER A 37 5.00 -5.96 27.88
CA SER A 37 3.72 -6.14 27.17
C SER A 37 2.84 -4.89 27.18
N LEU A 38 2.92 -4.06 28.23
CA LEU A 38 2.21 -2.78 28.31
C LEU A 38 2.78 -1.74 27.34
N ASP A 39 4.10 -1.63 27.25
CA ASP A 39 4.79 -0.71 26.34
C ASP A 39 4.46 -1.04 24.88
N ARG A 40 4.32 -2.33 24.55
CA ARG A 40 3.89 -2.78 23.22
C ARG A 40 2.48 -2.29 22.87
N VAL A 41 1.54 -2.36 23.82
CA VAL A 41 0.16 -1.87 23.63
C VAL A 41 0.14 -0.34 23.41
N GLU A 42 0.91 0.41 24.20
CA GLU A 42 1.02 1.86 24.03
C GLU A 42 1.68 2.25 22.70
N LEU A 43 2.73 1.52 22.29
CA LEU A 43 3.38 1.73 20.99
C LEU A 43 2.40 1.56 19.84
N VAL A 44 1.63 0.47 19.85
CA VAL A 44 0.68 0.14 18.79
C VAL A 44 -0.39 1.21 18.71
N GLN A 45 -1.01 1.57 19.84
CA GLN A 45 -2.04 2.61 19.86
C GLN A 45 -1.51 3.98 19.40
N ALA A 46 -0.28 4.35 19.80
CA ALA A 46 0.36 5.58 19.35
C ALA A 46 0.71 5.55 17.86
N ALA A 47 1.16 4.39 17.34
CA ALA A 47 1.43 4.20 15.93
C ALA A 47 0.13 4.25 15.10
N GLU A 48 -0.93 3.56 15.51
CA GLU A 48 -2.26 3.63 14.87
C GLU A 48 -2.75 5.07 14.75
N ALA A 49 -2.69 5.84 15.85
CA ALA A 49 -3.08 7.24 15.86
C ALA A 49 -2.17 8.12 14.97
N ALA A 50 -0.86 7.89 14.99
CA ALA A 50 0.10 8.70 14.23
C ALA A 50 0.05 8.43 12.72
N PHE A 51 -0.20 7.18 12.33
CA PHE A 51 -0.18 6.73 10.94
C PHE A 51 -1.57 6.56 10.33
N GLY A 52 -2.63 6.60 11.14
CA GLY A 52 -4.02 6.38 10.71
C GLY A 52 -4.25 4.96 10.21
N VAL A 53 -3.59 3.99 10.83
CA VAL A 53 -3.70 2.55 10.50
C VAL A 53 -4.42 1.82 11.63
N GLU A 54 -4.94 0.63 11.34
CA GLU A 54 -5.59 -0.25 12.33
C GLU A 54 -4.77 -1.54 12.41
N ILE A 55 -4.22 -1.86 13.58
CA ILE A 55 -3.36 -3.01 13.84
C ILE A 55 -4.12 -3.96 14.78
N GLU A 56 -4.36 -5.19 14.33
CA GLU A 56 -5.01 -6.18 15.18
C GLU A 56 -4.07 -6.62 16.32
N ASP A 57 -4.63 -6.92 17.49
CA ASP A 57 -3.86 -7.40 18.66
C ASP A 57 -2.97 -8.61 18.30
N ASP A 58 -3.46 -9.54 17.48
CA ASP A 58 -2.71 -10.73 17.06
C ASP A 58 -1.46 -10.36 16.22
N GLU A 59 -1.56 -9.33 15.36
CA GLU A 59 -0.41 -8.80 14.62
C GLU A 59 0.57 -8.09 15.56
N ALA A 60 0.04 -7.30 16.50
CA ALA A 60 0.84 -6.60 17.51
C ALA A 60 1.62 -7.57 18.42
N GLU A 61 1.00 -8.67 18.84
CA GLU A 61 1.64 -9.73 19.63
C GLU A 61 2.66 -10.51 18.82
N ALA A 62 2.48 -10.63 17.50
CA ALA A 62 3.44 -11.26 16.60
C ALA A 62 4.66 -10.37 16.30
N PHE A 63 4.64 -9.08 16.65
CA PHE A 63 5.78 -8.19 16.42
C PHE A 63 6.93 -8.50 17.37
N GLN A 64 8.02 -9.03 16.80
CA GLN A 64 9.24 -9.26 17.53
C GLN A 64 10.25 -8.12 17.35
N LYS A 65 10.30 -7.52 16.16
CA LYS A 65 11.30 -6.51 15.80
C LYS A 65 10.70 -5.21 15.31
N VAL A 66 11.48 -4.13 15.42
CA VAL A 66 11.13 -2.80 14.89
C VAL A 66 10.80 -2.85 13.38
N SER A 67 11.52 -3.67 12.61
CA SER A 67 11.24 -3.87 11.17
C SER A 67 9.86 -4.48 10.89
N ASP A 68 9.31 -5.32 11.77
CA ASP A 68 7.98 -5.90 11.58
C ASP A 68 6.89 -4.83 11.73
N ALA A 69 7.00 -3.98 12.75
CA ALA A 69 6.10 -2.85 12.95
C ALA A 69 6.14 -1.89 11.73
N ILE A 70 7.33 -1.56 11.23
CA ILE A 70 7.48 -0.67 10.06
C ILE A 70 6.84 -1.27 8.82
N LYS A 71 7.07 -2.56 8.55
CA LYS A 71 6.48 -3.26 7.40
C LYS A 71 4.95 -3.32 7.50
N CYS A 72 4.41 -3.59 8.69
CA CYS A 72 2.97 -3.59 8.90
C CYS A 72 2.38 -2.20 8.63
N ILE A 73 2.96 -1.16 9.22
CA ILE A 73 2.52 0.22 9.04
C ILE A 73 2.62 0.63 7.58
N ASP A 74 3.76 0.38 6.92
CA ASP A 74 3.96 0.70 5.50
C ASP A 74 2.94 -0.02 4.62
N GLY A 75 2.72 -1.32 4.85
CA GLY A 75 1.73 -2.14 4.17
C GLY A 75 0.29 -1.60 4.31
N LYS A 76 -0.07 -1.09 5.50
CA LYS A 76 -1.39 -0.53 5.80
C LYS A 76 -1.55 0.91 5.31
N GLN A 77 -0.49 1.72 5.29
CA GLN A 77 -0.50 3.05 4.66
C GLN A 77 -0.77 2.95 3.14
N THR A 78 -0.48 1.82 2.50
CA THR A 78 -0.82 1.62 1.08
C THR A 78 -2.32 1.47 0.83
N VAL A 79 -3.16 1.24 1.85
CA VAL A 79 -4.56 0.81 1.64
C VAL A 79 -5.56 1.96 1.52
N THR A 80 -5.14 3.23 1.58
CA THR A 80 -5.89 4.30 0.87
C THR A 80 -5.64 4.29 -0.65
N ALA A 81 -4.81 3.37 -1.14
CA ALA A 81 -4.61 3.07 -2.56
C ALA A 81 -4.32 1.56 -2.79
N ARG A 82 -5.28 0.69 -2.44
CA ARG A 82 -5.48 -0.68 -2.97
C ARG A 82 -4.37 -1.72 -2.61
N PRO A 83 -4.69 -2.77 -1.81
CA PRO A 83 -3.70 -3.75 -1.36
C PRO A 83 -3.40 -4.81 -2.43
N ALA A 84 -2.14 -5.04 -2.78
CA ALA A 84 -1.63 -6.31 -3.35
C ALA A 84 -0.10 -6.27 -3.61
N THR A 85 0.75 -6.13 -2.61
CA THR A 85 2.21 -6.06 -2.85
C THR A 85 2.90 -7.40 -3.11
N ASP A 86 2.26 -8.56 -2.92
CA ASP A 86 2.88 -9.85 -3.27
C ASP A 86 2.53 -10.28 -4.71
N LYS A 87 1.25 -10.20 -5.11
CA LYS A 87 0.80 -10.57 -6.46
C LYS A 87 1.15 -9.53 -7.53
N LEU A 88 1.23 -8.24 -7.19
CA LEU A 88 1.56 -7.19 -8.16
C LEU A 88 3.06 -7.20 -8.49
N ALA A 89 3.93 -7.44 -7.51
CA ALA A 89 5.37 -7.50 -7.76
C ALA A 89 5.72 -8.68 -8.69
N ASP A 90 5.09 -9.84 -8.46
CA ASP A 90 5.26 -11.01 -9.33
C ASP A 90 4.65 -10.78 -10.72
N ALA A 91 3.45 -10.18 -10.80
CA ALA A 91 2.83 -9.83 -12.08
C ALA A 91 3.62 -8.79 -12.88
N VAL A 92 4.20 -7.78 -12.23
CA VAL A 92 5.04 -6.75 -12.86
C VAL A 92 6.35 -7.35 -13.33
N ARG A 93 6.96 -8.24 -12.54
CA ARG A 93 8.17 -8.97 -12.95
C ARG A 93 7.89 -9.86 -14.17
N ALA A 94 6.83 -10.66 -14.13
CA ALA A 94 6.41 -11.51 -15.23
C ALA A 94 6.04 -10.70 -16.49
N ALA A 95 5.43 -9.52 -16.34
CA ALA A 95 5.14 -8.62 -17.47
C ALA A 95 6.41 -8.03 -18.09
N ASN A 96 7.37 -7.60 -17.25
CA ASN A 96 8.64 -7.06 -17.72
C ASN A 96 9.51 -8.11 -18.44
N GLU A 97 9.52 -9.37 -17.97
CA GLU A 97 10.23 -10.45 -18.64
C GLU A 97 9.64 -10.79 -20.01
N ARG A 98 8.31 -10.75 -20.15
CA ARG A 98 7.61 -10.96 -21.43
C ARG A 98 7.87 -9.83 -22.43
N LEU A 99 7.96 -8.60 -21.94
CA LEU A 99 8.33 -7.43 -22.75
C LEU A 99 9.79 -7.47 -23.19
N ALA A 100 10.70 -7.91 -22.32
CA ALA A 100 12.12 -8.04 -22.65
C ALA A 100 12.42 -9.09 -23.74
N ALA A 101 11.54 -10.08 -23.92
CA ALA A 101 11.63 -11.09 -24.98
C ALA A 101 11.13 -10.61 -26.35
N LEU A 102 10.49 -9.44 -26.43
CA LEU A 102 9.93 -8.86 -27.65
C LEU A 102 10.91 -7.86 -28.27
N SER A 103 10.94 -7.79 -29.61
CA SER A 103 11.73 -6.79 -30.33
C SER A 103 11.22 -5.36 -30.02
N PRO A 104 12.06 -4.31 -30.10
CA PRO A 104 11.64 -2.93 -29.80
C PRO A 104 10.40 -2.46 -30.59
N GLU A 105 10.20 -2.97 -31.82
CA GLU A 105 9.02 -2.67 -32.63
C GLU A 105 7.76 -3.34 -32.09
N GLU A 106 7.87 -4.56 -31.56
CA GLU A 106 6.78 -5.32 -30.97
C GLU A 106 6.38 -4.77 -29.59
N GLN A 107 7.36 -4.33 -28.78
CA GLN A 107 7.10 -3.63 -27.53
C GLN A 107 6.29 -2.36 -27.78
N LYS A 108 6.70 -1.54 -28.76
CA LYS A 108 5.98 -0.31 -29.14
C LYS A 108 4.56 -0.61 -29.62
N ALA A 109 4.36 -1.65 -30.43
CA ALA A 109 3.04 -2.07 -30.90
C ALA A 109 2.15 -2.57 -29.75
N HIS A 110 2.71 -3.34 -28.80
CA HIS A 110 1.99 -3.80 -27.61
C HIS A 110 1.50 -2.63 -26.75
N TRP A 111 2.36 -1.64 -26.50
CA TRP A 111 2.02 -0.43 -25.77
C TRP A 111 1.02 0.46 -26.52
N GLN A 112 1.09 0.54 -27.85
CA GLN A 112 0.10 1.27 -28.65
C GLN A 112 -1.27 0.58 -28.60
N ALA A 113 -1.33 -0.74 -28.79
CA ALA A 113 -2.58 -1.49 -28.73
C ALA A 113 -3.26 -1.36 -27.35
N GLN A 114 -2.51 -1.46 -26.25
CA GLN A 114 -3.07 -1.27 -24.91
C GLN A 114 -3.58 0.15 -24.66
N ARG A 115 -2.87 1.17 -25.16
CA ARG A 115 -3.34 2.57 -25.09
C ARG A 115 -4.60 2.79 -25.92
N GLU A 116 -4.68 2.21 -27.12
CA GLU A 116 -5.86 2.30 -27.98
C GLU A 116 -7.05 1.55 -27.40
N SER A 117 -6.87 0.38 -26.79
CA SER A 117 -7.93 -0.33 -26.07
C SER A 117 -8.43 0.45 -24.85
N PHE A 118 -7.54 1.13 -24.13
CA PHE A 118 -7.93 1.95 -22.98
C PHE A 118 -8.73 3.19 -23.40
N VAL A 119 -8.27 3.89 -24.45
CA VAL A 119 -8.98 5.05 -25.02
C VAL A 119 -10.31 4.62 -25.64
N ARG A 120 -10.34 3.51 -26.38
CA ARG A 120 -11.57 2.97 -26.97
C ARG A 120 -12.57 2.52 -25.90
N GLY A 121 -12.09 1.90 -24.81
CA GLY A 121 -12.94 1.53 -23.67
C GLY A 121 -13.52 2.74 -22.92
N GLN A 122 -12.81 3.87 -22.83
CA GLN A 122 -13.36 5.12 -22.29
C GLN A 122 -14.38 5.79 -23.22
N ILE A 123 -14.20 5.67 -24.54
CA ILE A 123 -15.14 6.21 -25.52
C ILE A 123 -16.43 5.38 -25.56
N ASP A 124 -16.34 4.05 -25.51
CA ASP A 124 -17.51 3.14 -25.47
C ASP A 124 -18.39 3.45 -24.25
N MET A 125 -17.78 3.53 -23.05
CA MET A 125 -18.49 3.85 -21.80
C MET A 125 -19.15 5.24 -21.81
N GLY A 126 -18.57 6.20 -22.53
CA GLY A 126 -19.13 7.54 -22.72
C GLY A 126 -20.28 7.60 -23.73
N ASN A 127 -20.30 6.68 -24.70
CA ASN A 127 -21.32 6.61 -25.74
C ASN A 127 -22.55 5.80 -25.29
N ASP A 128 -22.36 4.73 -24.52
CA ASP A 128 -23.45 3.95 -23.91
C ASP A 128 -24.33 4.81 -22.98
N LYS A 129 -23.69 5.71 -22.21
CA LYS A 129 -24.40 6.63 -21.31
C LYS A 129 -25.24 7.64 -22.08
N GLN A 130 -24.69 8.24 -23.13
CA GLN A 130 -25.43 9.19 -23.97
C GLN A 130 -26.56 8.53 -24.78
N GLU A 131 -26.35 7.30 -25.27
CA GLU A 131 -27.39 6.58 -26.02
C GLU A 131 -28.55 6.12 -25.11
N ALA A 132 -28.25 5.74 -23.86
CA ALA A 132 -29.26 5.42 -22.86
C ALA A 132 -30.11 6.65 -22.48
N GLU A 133 -29.50 7.82 -22.32
CA GLU A 133 -30.19 9.10 -22.04
C GLU A 133 -31.05 9.55 -23.23
N ALA A 134 -30.56 9.41 -24.47
CA ALA A 134 -31.31 9.73 -25.68
C ALA A 134 -32.55 8.82 -25.87
N ARG A 135 -32.43 7.52 -25.56
CA ARG A 135 -33.56 6.57 -25.60
C ARG A 135 -34.60 6.84 -24.51
N ALA A 136 -34.20 7.37 -23.36
CA ALA A 136 -35.11 7.75 -22.29
C ALA A 136 -35.93 9.00 -22.64
N ALA A 137 -35.31 10.00 -23.28
CA ALA A 137 -35.98 11.22 -23.71
C ALA A 137 -37.08 10.96 -24.77
N TYR A 138 -36.86 10.03 -25.70
CA TYR A 138 -37.83 9.72 -26.75
C TYR A 138 -39.06 8.93 -26.26
N ARG A 139 -38.96 8.21 -25.13
CA ARG A 139 -40.05 7.40 -24.57
C ARG A 139 -41.05 8.21 -23.71
N SER A 140 -40.72 9.46 -23.40
CA SER A 140 -41.54 10.36 -22.57
C SER A 140 -42.32 11.41 -23.38
N GLY A 141 -42.21 11.42 -24.71
CA GLY A 141 -42.75 12.46 -25.59
C GLY A 141 -43.78 11.98 -26.62
N GLY A 142 -44.47 10.87 -26.37
CA GLY A 142 -45.54 10.34 -27.23
C GLY A 142 -46.84 10.15 -26.46
#